data_AF-A0A954R437-F1
#
_entry.id   AF-A0A954R437-F1
#
_cell.length_a   1.000
_cell.length_b   1.000
_cell.length_c   1.000
_cell.angle_alpha   90.00
_cell.angle_beta   90.00
_cell.angle_gamma   90.00
#
_symmetry.space_group_name_H-M   'P 1'
#
loop_
_entity.id
_entity.type
_entity.pdbx_description
1 polymer ?
#
loop_
_entity_poly.entity_id
_entity_poly.type
_entity_poly.pdbx_seq_one_letter_code
_entity_poly.pdbx_strand_id
1 'polypeptide(L)'
;MYRKFLRSKIHRATVTQADLDYEGSLTLPPNLMRAADIQAYEAVQVWNVTRGSRLETYAITGEEGSLDICANGAAAHLIRPGDVIIVATFSFLVDAQEDTTSVEPKVVFVDSTNQMIHVSQEIPGPRRRGVLGEKSDSCC
;
A
#
# COMPACT_ATOMS: atom_id res chain seq x y z
N MET A 1 2.16 13.77 -23.93
CA MET A 1 3.02 12.82 -23.19
C MET A 1 2.16 12.16 -22.12
N TYR A 2 2.38 10.87 -21.83
CA TYR A 2 1.76 10.21 -20.68
C TYR A 2 2.69 10.30 -19.47
N ARG A 3 2.11 10.56 -18.28
CA ARG A 3 2.82 10.51 -17.00
C ARG A 3 2.16 9.50 -16.08
N LYS A 4 2.97 8.72 -15.37
CA LYS A 4 2.53 7.74 -14.38
C LYS A 4 2.47 8.41 -13.00
N PHE A 5 1.27 8.57 -12.45
CA PHE A 5 1.04 9.18 -11.15
C PHE A 5 0.58 8.15 -10.12
N LEU A 6 0.93 8.37 -8.85
CA LEU A 6 0.37 7.57 -7.76
C LEU A 6 -1.14 7.81 -7.71
N ARG A 7 -1.93 6.75 -7.83
CA ARG A 7 -3.38 6.82 -7.73
C ARG A 7 -3.83 6.57 -6.29
N SER A 8 -3.34 5.50 -5.70
CA SER A 8 -3.63 5.18 -4.31
C SER A 8 -2.57 4.29 -3.67
N LYS A 9 -2.58 4.20 -2.34
CA LYS A 9 -1.81 3.19 -1.62
C LYS A 9 -2.42 2.79 -0.28
N ILE A 10 -2.12 1.56 0.14
CA ILE A 10 -2.25 1.08 1.52
C ILE A 10 -0.86 1.20 2.16
N HIS A 11 -0.76 2.02 3.20
CA HIS A 11 0.51 2.36 3.82
C HIS A 11 0.79 1.50 5.06
N ARG A 12 1.90 0.75 4.99
CA ARG A 12 2.47 -0.03 6.11
C ARG A 12 1.56 -1.15 6.63
N ALA A 13 0.95 -1.89 5.71
CA ALA A 13 0.22 -3.10 6.07
C ALA A 13 1.16 -4.24 6.43
N THR A 14 0.74 -5.11 7.35
CA THR A 14 1.47 -6.29 7.79
C THR A 14 1.04 -7.49 6.96
N VAL A 15 1.98 -8.21 6.36
CA VAL A 15 1.70 -9.46 5.67
C VAL A 15 1.38 -10.53 6.71
N THR A 16 0.23 -11.19 6.60
CA THR A 16 -0.18 -12.24 7.54
C THR A 16 0.24 -13.62 7.07
N GLN A 17 0.31 -13.83 5.75
CA GLN A 17 0.57 -15.14 5.15
C GLN A 17 1.45 -15.02 3.91
N ALA A 18 2.14 -16.10 3.56
CA ALA A 18 2.84 -16.23 2.29
C ALA A 18 2.77 -17.69 1.83
N ASP A 19 2.27 -17.90 0.62
CA ASP A 19 2.07 -19.24 0.05
C ASP A 19 2.81 -19.32 -1.29
N LEU A 20 3.86 -20.15 -1.33
CA LEU A 20 4.69 -20.32 -2.52
C LEU A 20 4.01 -21.16 -3.60
N ASP A 21 3.13 -22.08 -3.21
CA ASP A 21 2.53 -23.07 -4.12
C ASP A 21 1.22 -22.55 -4.73
N TYR A 22 0.73 -21.39 -4.28
CA TYR A 22 -0.45 -20.72 -4.83
C TYR A 22 -0.16 -19.85 -6.06
N GLU A 23 -1.20 -19.58 -6.88
CA GLU A 23 -1.13 -18.73 -8.07
C GLU A 23 -0.69 -17.29 -7.73
N GLY A 24 0.40 -16.83 -8.36
CA GLY A 24 1.06 -15.56 -8.02
C GLY A 24 0.11 -14.37 -8.04
N SER A 25 0.00 -13.68 -6.89
CA SER A 25 -0.89 -12.53 -6.65
C SER A 25 -0.62 -11.94 -5.26
N LEU A 26 -1.30 -10.85 -4.91
CA LEU A 26 -1.41 -10.36 -3.54
C LEU A 26 -2.87 -10.38 -3.08
N THR A 27 -3.20 -11.23 -2.10
CA THR A 27 -4.52 -11.22 -1.47
C THR A 27 -4.65 -10.01 -0.55
N LEU A 28 -5.72 -9.23 -0.66
CA LEU A 28 -5.99 -8.07 0.16
C LEU A 28 -7.40 -8.11 0.77
N PRO A 29 -7.58 -7.56 2.00
CA PRO A 29 -8.89 -7.40 2.60
C PRO A 29 -9.83 -6.54 1.75
N PRO A 30 -11.10 -6.94 1.55
CA PRO A 30 -12.06 -6.18 0.74
C PRO A 30 -12.29 -4.74 1.21
N ASN A 31 -12.22 -4.49 2.53
CA ASN A 31 -12.36 -3.16 3.12
C ASN A 31 -11.18 -2.25 2.76
N LEU A 32 -9.94 -2.78 2.76
CA LEU A 32 -8.75 -2.04 2.38
C LEU A 32 -8.71 -1.79 0.88
N MET A 33 -9.12 -2.77 0.06
CA MET A 33 -9.26 -2.58 -1.39
C MET A 33 -10.26 -1.46 -1.72
N ARG A 34 -11.47 -1.48 -1.13
CA ARG A 34 -12.46 -0.40 -1.31
C ARG A 34 -11.92 0.95 -0.85
N ALA A 35 -11.28 1.01 0.31
CA ALA A 35 -10.74 2.26 0.84
C ALA A 35 -9.56 2.79 0.03
N ALA A 36 -8.74 1.93 -0.56
CA ALA A 36 -7.65 2.31 -1.44
C ALA A 36 -8.08 2.38 -2.91
N ASP A 37 -9.35 2.14 -3.25
CA ASP A 37 -9.84 2.12 -4.63
C ASP A 37 -9.08 1.12 -5.53
N ILE A 38 -8.68 -0.02 -4.97
CA ILE A 38 -7.99 -1.11 -5.68
C ILE A 38 -9.03 -2.15 -6.12
N GLN A 39 -9.01 -2.54 -7.39
CA GLN A 39 -9.90 -3.57 -7.93
C GLN A 39 -9.22 -4.95 -7.96
N ALA A 40 -10.04 -6.01 -7.96
CA ALA A 40 -9.53 -7.35 -8.23
C ALA A 40 -8.89 -7.39 -9.61
N TYR A 41 -7.75 -8.08 -9.71
CA TYR A 41 -6.91 -8.16 -10.90
C TYR A 41 -6.26 -6.84 -11.35
N GLU A 42 -6.35 -5.78 -10.54
CA GLU A 42 -5.61 -4.54 -10.79
C GLU A 42 -4.12 -4.73 -10.47
N ALA A 43 -3.25 -4.21 -11.34
CA ALA A 43 -1.82 -4.21 -11.13
C ALA A 43 -1.45 -3.36 -9.90
N VAL A 44 -0.68 -3.95 -8.99
CA VAL A 44 -0.20 -3.32 -7.76
C VAL A 44 1.31 -3.40 -7.67
N GLN A 45 1.90 -2.31 -7.19
CA GLN A 45 3.29 -2.22 -6.79
C GLN A 45 3.38 -2.52 -5.30
N VAL A 46 4.19 -3.51 -4.93
CA VAL A 46 4.39 -3.93 -3.53
C VAL A 46 5.79 -3.55 -3.10
N TRP A 47 5.89 -2.69 -2.09
CA TRP A 47 7.14 -2.18 -1.54
C TRP A 47 7.32 -2.69 -0.13
N ASN A 48 8.20 -3.66 0.05
CA ASN A 48 8.49 -4.24 1.34
C ASN A 48 9.39 -3.29 2.15
N VAL A 49 8.84 -2.70 3.20
CA VAL A 49 9.55 -1.78 4.10
C VAL A 49 10.54 -2.54 4.98
N THR A 50 10.20 -3.76 5.38
CA THR A 50 11.07 -4.60 6.23
C THR A 50 12.31 -5.07 5.49
N ARG A 51 12.18 -5.45 4.21
CA ARG A 51 13.27 -6.08 3.42
C ARG A 51 13.87 -5.20 2.33
N GLY A 52 13.19 -4.13 1.94
CA GLY A 52 13.58 -3.29 0.80
C GLY A 52 13.24 -3.88 -0.57
N SER A 53 12.70 -5.10 -0.65
CA SER A 53 12.26 -5.70 -1.91
C SER A 53 11.10 -4.91 -2.53
N ARG A 54 11.08 -4.85 -3.87
CA ARG A 54 10.04 -4.17 -4.65
C ARG A 54 9.63 -5.08 -5.80
N LEU A 55 8.34 -5.29 -5.98
CA LEU A 55 7.80 -6.11 -7.05
C LEU A 55 6.49 -5.53 -7.58
N GLU A 56 6.12 -5.94 -8.78
CA GLU A 56 4.79 -5.72 -9.36
C GLU A 56 4.06 -7.06 -9.41
N THR A 57 2.79 -7.06 -9.06
CA THR A 57 1.86 -8.18 -9.20
C THR A 57 0.44 -7.63 -9.39
N TYR A 58 -0.59 -8.42 -9.18
CA TYR A 58 -1.98 -7.96 -9.17
C TYR A 58 -2.67 -8.34 -7.86
N ALA A 59 -3.70 -7.56 -7.48
CA ALA A 59 -4.48 -7.81 -6.28
C ALA A 59 -5.57 -8.85 -6.51
N ILE A 60 -5.84 -9.70 -5.52
CA ILE A 60 -7.05 -10.54 -5.45
C ILE A 60 -7.78 -10.22 -4.15
N THR A 61 -9.12 -10.25 -4.22
CA THR A 61 -9.99 -10.02 -3.07
C THR A 61 -9.92 -11.19 -2.10
N GLY A 62 -9.58 -10.92 -0.83
CA GLY A 62 -9.66 -11.88 0.27
C GLY A 62 -11.08 -12.07 0.80
N GLU A 63 -11.21 -12.82 1.90
CA GLU A 63 -12.50 -13.08 2.54
C GLU A 63 -13.09 -11.82 3.20
N GLU A 64 -14.41 -11.66 3.15
CA GLU A 64 -15.09 -10.53 3.79
C GLU A 64 -14.91 -10.57 5.31
N GLY A 65 -14.52 -9.44 5.90
CA GLY A 65 -14.23 -9.35 7.33
C GLY A 65 -12.85 -9.86 7.75
N SER A 66 -12.09 -10.51 6.85
CA SER A 66 -10.70 -10.87 7.12
C SER A 66 -9.78 -9.63 7.08
N LEU A 67 -8.68 -9.70 7.83
CA LEU A 67 -7.58 -8.74 7.82
C LEU A 67 -6.32 -9.34 7.17
N ASP A 68 -6.47 -10.50 6.54
CA ASP A 68 -5.37 -11.23 5.95
C ASP A 68 -4.80 -10.55 4.71
N ILE A 69 -3.48 -10.52 4.66
CA ILE A 69 -2.72 -10.12 3.48
C ILE A 69 -1.77 -11.27 3.17
N CYS A 70 -1.99 -11.92 2.03
CA CYS A 70 -1.21 -13.07 1.61
C CYS A 70 -0.37 -12.76 0.36
N ALA A 71 0.94 -12.99 0.45
CA ALA A 71 1.83 -12.95 -0.70
C ALA A 71 1.87 -14.33 -1.36
N ASN A 72 1.31 -14.45 -2.57
CA ASN A 72 1.17 -15.73 -3.24
C ASN A 72 2.23 -15.98 -4.33
N GLY A 73 2.54 -17.24 -4.59
CA GLY A 73 3.43 -17.70 -5.63
C GLY A 73 4.83 -17.11 -5.51
N ALA A 74 5.37 -16.64 -6.63
CA ALA A 74 6.72 -16.07 -6.69
C ALA A 74 6.95 -14.88 -5.71
N ALA A 75 5.89 -14.16 -5.30
CA ALA A 75 6.00 -13.09 -4.32
C ALA A 75 6.43 -13.59 -2.93
N ALA A 76 6.10 -14.83 -2.56
CA ALA A 76 6.47 -15.45 -1.29
C ALA A 76 7.99 -15.61 -1.11
N HIS A 77 8.78 -15.58 -2.19
CA HIS A 77 10.24 -15.53 -2.08
C HIS A 77 10.77 -14.19 -1.54
N LEU A 78 10.04 -13.10 -1.78
CA LEU A 78 10.48 -11.73 -1.48
C LEU A 78 9.76 -11.11 -0.28
N ILE A 79 8.68 -11.75 0.18
CA ILE A 79 7.79 -11.26 1.22
C ILE A 79 7.45 -12.42 2.16
N ARG A 80 7.54 -12.18 3.47
CA ARG A 80 7.24 -13.17 4.51
C ARG A 80 6.16 -12.67 5.46
N PRO A 81 5.43 -13.57 6.16
CA PRO A 81 4.59 -13.18 7.28
C PRO A 81 5.33 -12.30 8.28
N GLY A 82 4.69 -11.23 8.74
CA GLY A 82 5.25 -10.21 9.62
C GLY A 82 6.01 -9.08 8.90
N ASP A 83 6.30 -9.19 7.61
CA ASP A 83 6.89 -8.08 6.86
C ASP A 83 5.87 -6.93 6.73
N VAL A 84 6.35 -5.69 6.83
CA VAL A 84 5.56 -4.48 6.61
C VAL A 84 5.71 -4.06 5.16
N ILE A 85 4.60 -3.90 4.46
CA ILE A 85 4.56 -3.56 3.03
C ILE A 85 3.75 -2.29 2.77
N ILE A 86 4.01 -1.66 1.63
CA ILE A 86 3.14 -0.64 1.03
C ILE A 86 2.63 -1.21 -0.29
N VAL A 87 1.33 -1.13 -0.51
CA VAL A 87 0.69 -1.57 -1.75
C VAL A 87 0.19 -0.33 -2.48
N ALA A 88 0.62 -0.10 -3.72
CA ALA A 88 0.33 1.12 -4.46
C ALA A 88 -0.18 0.83 -5.87
N THR A 89 -1.09 1.67 -6.36
CA THR A 89 -1.56 1.69 -7.75
C THR A 89 -1.15 2.99 -8.42
N PHE A 90 -1.11 2.99 -9.75
CA PHE A 90 -0.74 4.15 -10.54
C PHE A 90 -1.71 4.35 -11.69
N SER A 91 -2.02 5.61 -12.00
CA SER A 91 -2.76 6.00 -13.20
C SER A 91 -1.82 6.64 -14.22
N PHE A 92 -2.18 6.55 -15.49
CA PHE A 92 -1.51 7.26 -16.58
C PHE A 92 -2.38 8.43 -17.01
N LEU A 93 -1.88 9.64 -16.86
CA LEU A 93 -2.57 10.87 -17.26
C LEU A 93 -1.91 11.47 -18.50
N VAL A 94 -2.69 12.14 -19.34
CA VAL A 94 -2.20 12.79 -20.56
C VAL A 94 -2.01 14.28 -20.31
N ASP A 95 -0.76 14.77 -20.38
CA ASP A 95 -0.38 16.16 -20.09
C ASP A 95 -1.23 17.22 -20.84
N ALA A 96 -1.73 16.88 -22.03
CA ALA A 96 -2.49 17.81 -22.88
C ALA A 96 -4.00 17.86 -22.58
N GLN A 97 -4.52 16.91 -21.80
CA GLN A 97 -5.96 16.73 -21.59
C GLN A 97 -6.37 16.87 -20.12
N GLU A 98 -5.43 16.73 -19.18
CA GLU A 98 -5.73 16.65 -17.75
C GLU A 98 -4.81 17.58 -16.93
N ASP A 99 -5.37 18.17 -15.88
CA ASP A 99 -4.59 18.96 -14.92
C ASP A 99 -3.74 18.03 -14.04
N THR A 100 -2.51 17.81 -14.48
CA THR A 100 -1.55 16.99 -13.75
C THR A 100 -1.06 17.62 -12.42
N THR A 101 -1.40 18.89 -12.15
CA THR A 101 -0.98 19.58 -10.92
C THR A 101 -1.93 19.32 -9.74
N SER A 102 -3.13 18.81 -10.01
CA SER A 102 -4.17 18.54 -9.01
C SER A 102 -4.33 17.05 -8.68
N VAL A 103 -3.31 16.22 -8.95
CA VAL A 103 -3.40 14.79 -8.61
C VAL A 103 -3.33 14.61 -7.11
N GLU A 104 -4.41 14.08 -6.53
CA GLU A 104 -4.54 13.79 -5.11
C GLU A 104 -4.63 12.27 -4.87
N PRO A 105 -3.53 11.60 -4.50
CA PRO A 105 -3.56 10.16 -4.26
C PRO A 105 -4.36 9.79 -3.03
N LYS A 106 -5.07 8.66 -3.08
CA LYS A 106 -5.77 8.11 -1.92
C LYS A 106 -4.84 7.28 -1.05
N VAL A 107 -4.60 7.68 0.20
CA VAL A 107 -3.64 7.00 1.08
C VAL A 107 -4.37 6.43 2.29
N VAL A 108 -4.43 5.11 2.37
CA VAL A 108 -5.04 4.38 3.49
C VAL A 108 -3.97 4.04 4.50
N PHE A 109 -4.14 4.48 5.74
CA PHE A 109 -3.27 4.13 6.86
C PHE A 109 -3.91 3.02 7.68
N VAL A 110 -3.12 1.99 7.97
CA VAL A 110 -3.55 0.85 8.79
C VAL A 110 -2.66 0.71 10.03
N ASP A 111 -3.17 0.00 11.04
CA ASP A 111 -2.39 -0.42 12.20
C ASP A 111 -1.62 -1.74 11.95
N SER A 112 -0.94 -2.26 12.97
CA SER A 112 -0.16 -3.51 12.86
C SER A 112 -1.03 -4.75 12.57
N THR A 113 -2.33 -4.67 12.82
CA THR A 113 -3.30 -5.74 12.57
C THR A 113 -4.06 -5.57 11.25
N ASN A 114 -3.65 -4.62 10.41
CA ASN A 114 -4.30 -4.23 9.16
C ASN A 114 -5.70 -3.58 9.33
N GLN A 115 -6.06 -3.16 10.54
CA GLN A 115 -7.26 -2.35 10.71
C GLN A 115 -7.01 -0.94 10.20
N MET A 116 -7.96 -0.41 9.45
CA MET A 116 -7.88 0.94 8.90
C MET A 116 -8.00 1.97 10.02
N ILE A 117 -7.01 2.86 10.11
CA ILE A 117 -7.01 3.97 11.06
C ILE A 117 -7.70 5.18 10.43
N HIS A 118 -7.23 5.61 9.25
CA HIS A 118 -7.76 6.77 8.55
C HIS A 118 -7.28 6.82 7.09
N VAL A 119 -7.89 7.72 6.31
CA VAL A 119 -7.49 8.07 4.94
C VAL A 119 -7.09 9.55 4.93
N SER A 120 -5.89 9.88 4.45
CA SER A 120 -5.40 11.27 4.41
C SER A 120 -4.39 11.49 3.28
N GLN A 121 -3.94 12.73 3.09
CA GLN A 121 -2.87 13.06 2.13
C GLN A 121 -1.49 12.72 2.71
N GLU A 122 -0.53 12.42 1.83
CA GLU A 122 0.85 12.24 2.28
C GLU A 122 1.47 13.55 2.75
N ILE A 123 2.02 13.53 3.96
CA ILE A 123 2.91 14.59 4.42
C ILE A 123 4.33 14.31 3.89
N PRO A 124 4.94 15.25 3.14
CA PRO A 124 6.33 15.11 2.67
C PRO A 124 7.27 14.78 3.82
N GLY A 125 8.16 13.80 3.62
CA GLY A 125 9.05 13.26 4.65
C GLY A 125 9.76 14.34 5.51
N PRO A 126 10.41 15.35 4.90
CA PRO A 126 11.06 16.43 5.67
C PRO A 126 10.12 17.23 6.59
N ARG A 127 8.83 17.32 6.24
CA ARG A 127 7.78 18.01 7.02
C ARG A 127 7.23 17.16 8.16
N ARG A 128 7.43 15.83 8.16
CA ARG A 128 7.03 14.97 9.28
C ARG A 128 7.86 15.20 10.55
N ARG A 129 9.04 15.81 10.45
CA ARG A 129 9.92 16.10 11.60
C ARG A 129 9.25 16.97 12.66
N GLY A 130 8.43 17.95 12.26
CA GLY A 130 7.70 18.82 13.19
C GLY A 130 6.48 18.16 13.85
N VAL A 131 5.90 17.14 13.21
CA VAL A 131 4.68 16.45 13.71
C VAL A 131 5.02 15.39 14.77
N LEU A 132 6.21 14.79 14.71
CA LEU A 132 6.70 13.84 15.71
C LEU A 132 7.47 14.51 16.86
N GLY A 133 7.92 15.75 16.67
CA GLY A 133 8.73 16.50 17.63
C GLY A 133 7.98 17.06 18.84
N GLU A 134 6.64 17.18 18.79
CA GLU A 134 5.83 17.63 19.94
C GLU A 134 5.62 16.55 21.01
N LYS A 135 6.17 15.34 20.83
CA LYS A 135 6.09 14.25 21.82
C LYS A 135 7.41 13.90 22.51
N SER A 136 8.47 14.70 22.39
CA SER A 136 9.78 14.34 22.96
C SER A 136 10.55 15.44 23.68
N ASP A 137 9.89 16.46 24.25
CA ASP A 137 10.54 17.43 25.14
C ASP A 137 10.21 17.16 26.62
N SER A 138 10.35 15.89 27.05
CA SER A 138 10.47 15.54 28.47
C SER A 138 11.38 14.33 28.69
N CYS A 139 12.64 14.43 28.29
CA CYS A 139 13.72 13.75 29.01
C CYS A 139 15.09 14.32 28.65
N CYS A 140 15.79 14.73 29.73
CA CYS A 140 17.18 15.17 29.83
C CYS A 140 17.50 16.61 29.43
#